data_AF-A0A520XAK2-F1
#
_entry.id   AF-A0A520XAK2-F1
#
_cell.length_a   1.000
_cell.length_b   1.000
_cell.length_c   1.000
_cell.angle_alpha   90.00
_cell.angle_beta   90.00
_cell.angle_gamma   90.00
#
_symmetry.space_group_name_H-M   'P 1'
#
loop_
_entity.id
_entity.type
_entity.pdbx_description
1 polymer ?
#
loop_
_entity_poly.entity_id
_entity_poly.type
_entity_poly.pdbx_seq_one_letter_code
_entity_poly.pdbx_strand_id
1 'polypeptide(L)' 'MKIVGKRIVEKEISFEPRGDYLKEIATWNDTIKEIRFFPKGIYRYKTHEEADEHYLNCFANKIAKNELKNYGRSEKSND' A
#
# COMPACT_ATOMS: atom_id res chain seq x y z
N MET A 1 24.59 5.50 -8.80
CA MET A 1 23.53 4.75 -8.09
C MET A 1 23.03 5.63 -6.94
N LYS A 2 21.82 6.19 -7.04
CA LYS A 2 21.25 7.08 -6.01
C LYS A 2 20.38 6.20 -5.09
N ILE A 3 20.84 5.94 -3.87
CA ILE A 3 20.07 5.13 -2.90
C ILE A 3 18.94 6.02 -2.38
N VAL A 4 17.70 5.73 -2.79
CA VAL A 4 16.50 6.44 -2.32
C VAL A 4 15.88 5.59 -1.22
N GLY A 5 15.82 6.14 0.00
CA GLY A 5 15.34 5.44 1.20
C GLY A 5 16.48 4.84 2.01
N LYS A 6 16.74 5.42 3.19
CA LYS A 6 17.62 4.80 4.20
C LYS A 6 16.72 3.94 5.08
N ARG A 7 17.00 2.64 5.21
CA ARG A 7 16.28 1.80 6.18
C ARG A 7 16.65 2.33 7.57
N ILE A 8 15.72 3.05 8.21
CA ILE A 8 15.95 3.77 9.48
C ILE A 8 16.14 2.78 10.65
N VAL A 9 15.71 1.52 10.47
CA VAL A 9 15.78 0.50 11.52
C VAL A 9 16.48 -0.75 10.99
N GLU A 10 17.71 -0.99 11.46
CA GLU A 10 18.34 -2.31 11.42
C GLU A 10 17.58 -3.22 12.39
N LYS A 11 16.42 -3.74 11.95
CA LYS A 11 15.80 -4.85 12.67
C LYS A 11 16.61 -6.09 12.38
N GLU A 12 17.21 -6.64 13.43
CA GLU A 12 17.82 -7.95 13.44
C GLU A 12 16.80 -8.95 12.91
N ILE A 13 17.12 -9.58 11.77
CA ILE A 13 16.26 -10.60 11.17
C ILE A 13 16.43 -11.84 12.06
N SER A 14 15.51 -12.01 13.03
CA SER A 14 15.52 -13.17 13.90
C SER A 14 15.08 -14.41 13.13
N PHE A 15 15.84 -15.50 13.27
CA PHE A 15 15.48 -16.81 12.72
C PHE A 15 14.49 -17.55 13.63
N GLU A 16 14.22 -17.02 14.82
CA GLU A 16 13.31 -17.61 15.81
C GLU A 16 11.92 -16.98 15.71
N PRO A 17 10.84 -17.78 15.68
CA PRO A 17 9.49 -17.25 15.67
C PRO A 17 9.16 -16.67 17.06
N ARG A 18 9.35 -15.36 17.25
CA ARG A 18 8.91 -14.66 18.47
C ARG A 18 7.53 -14.04 18.28
N GLY A 19 6.69 -14.15 19.31
CA GLY A 19 5.31 -13.64 19.28
C GLY A 19 5.22 -12.14 18.96
N ASP A 20 6.16 -11.34 19.47
CA ASP A 20 6.18 -9.90 19.25
C ASP A 20 6.44 -9.53 17.76
N TYR A 21 7.33 -10.28 17.08
CA TYR A 21 7.57 -10.08 15.65
C TYR A 21 6.36 -10.49 14.80
N LEU A 22 5.69 -11.59 15.15
CA LEU A 22 4.48 -12.02 14.46
C LEU A 22 3.35 -11.00 14.61
N LYS A 23 3.18 -10.43 15.80
CA LYS A 23 2.19 -9.37 16.08
C LYS A 23 2.48 -8.10 15.28
N GLU A 24 3.74 -7.71 15.20
CA GLU A 24 4.14 -6.55 14.41
C GLU A 24 3.88 -6.75 12.91
N ILE A 25 4.26 -7.90 12.36
CA ILE A 25 4.00 -8.25 10.96
C ILE A 25 2.49 -8.32 10.68
N ALA A 26 1.70 -8.88 11.60
CA ALA A 26 0.25 -8.90 11.47
C ALA A 26 -0.34 -7.48 11.39
N THR A 27 0.11 -6.58 12.26
CA THR A 27 -0.34 -5.18 12.29
C THR A 27 0.04 -4.45 10.99
N TRP A 28 1.26 -4.67 10.49
CA TRP A 28 1.72 -4.11 9.21
C TRP A 28 0.96 -4.70 8.00
N ASN A 29 0.65 -6.00 8.04
CA ASN A 29 -0.16 -6.63 6.99
C ASN A 29 -1.59 -6.08 6.97
N ASP A 30 -2.16 -5.78 8.14
CA ASP A 30 -3.51 -5.21 8.22
C ASP A 30 -3.55 -3.77 7.69
N THR A 31 -2.52 -2.95 7.94
CA THR A 31 -2.41 -1.64 7.29
C THR A 31 -2.21 -1.75 5.78
N ILE A 32 -1.48 -2.77 5.30
CA ILE A 32 -1.30 -3.00 3.86
C ILE A 32 -2.55 -3.58 3.17
N LYS A 33 -3.40 -4.33 3.87
CA LYS A 33 -4.67 -4.80 3.30
C LYS A 33 -5.56 -3.64 2.85
N GLU A 34 -5.53 -2.52 3.57
CA GLU A 34 -6.27 -1.31 3.20
C GLU A 34 -5.67 -0.61 1.96
N ILE A 35 -4.38 -0.82 1.72
CA ILE A 35 -3.56 -0.34 0.60
C ILE A 35 -3.69 -1.29 -0.62
N ARG A 36 -4.75 -2.11 -0.72
CA ARG A 36 -5.03 -2.84 -1.97
C ARG A 36 -5.51 -1.89 -3.08
N PHE A 37 -4.51 -1.35 -3.77
CA PHE A 37 -4.63 -0.44 -4.89
C PHE A 37 -4.85 -1.15 -6.22
N PHE A 38 -4.50 -2.44 -6.31
CA PHE A 38 -4.65 -3.20 -7.54
C PHE A 38 -6.03 -3.85 -7.65
N PRO A 39 -6.74 -3.69 -8.79
CA PRO A 39 -7.94 -4.46 -9.06
C PRO A 39 -7.60 -5.95 -9.20
N LYS A 40 -8.57 -6.82 -8.86
CA LYS A 40 -8.41 -8.25 -9.12
C LYS A 40 -8.51 -8.49 -10.63
N GLY A 41 -7.52 -9.18 -11.20
CA GLY A 41 -7.49 -9.51 -12.62
C GLY A 41 -6.20 -10.21 -13.01
N ILE A 42 -6.19 -10.81 -14.20
CA ILE A 42 -4.98 -11.30 -14.85
C ILE A 42 -4.50 -10.21 -15.81
N TYR A 43 -3.27 -9.76 -15.61
CA TYR A 43 -2.67 -8.71 -16.44
C TYR A 43 -1.46 -9.29 -17.16
N ARG A 44 -1.32 -8.95 -18.44
CA ARG A 44 -0.16 -9.30 -19.26
C ARG A 44 0.41 -8.00 -19.83
N TYR A 45 1.65 -7.69 -19.45
CA TYR A 45 2.38 -6.52 -19.93
C TYR A 45 3.52 -6.99 -20.82
N LYS A 46 3.89 -6.15 -21.79
CA LYS A 46 5.01 -6.44 -22.68
C LYS A 46 6.34 -6.04 -22.04
N THR A 47 6.32 -5.01 -21.19
CA THR A 47 7.50 -4.51 -20.50
C THR A 47 7.23 -4.26 -19.01
N HIS A 48 8.30 -4.05 -18.23
CA HIS A 48 8.17 -3.71 -16.81
C HIS A 48 7.65 -2.28 -16.63
N GLU A 49 8.02 -1.36 -17.51
CA GLU A 49 7.57 0.02 -17.49
C GLU A 49 6.04 0.12 -17.65
N GLU A 50 5.45 -0.69 -18.55
CA GLU A 50 3.99 -0.76 -18.72
C GLU A 50 3.30 -1.27 -17.43
N ALA A 51 3.92 -2.23 -16.74
CA ALA A 51 3.38 -2.76 -15.48
C ALA A 51 3.44 -1.71 -14.36
N ASP A 52 4.55 -0.96 -14.28
CA ASP A 52 4.75 0.10 -13.29
C ASP A 52 3.81 1.29 -13.53
N GLU A 53 3.62 1.71 -14.78
CA GLU A 53 2.68 2.77 -15.14
C GLU A 53 1.24 2.37 -14.79
N HIS A 54 0.84 1.14 -15.12
CA HIS A 54 -0.47 0.63 -14.74
C HIS A 54 -0.65 0.57 -13.22
N TYR A 55 0.40 0.16 -12.47
CA TYR A 55 0.38 0.16 -11.01
C TYR A 55 0.17 1.57 -10.43
N LEU A 56 0.94 2.54 -10.90
CA LEU A 56 0.83 3.93 -10.47
C LEU A 56 -0.55 4.52 -10.78
N ASN A 57 -1.10 4.22 -11.95
CA ASN A 57 -2.45 4.65 -12.33
C ASN A 57 -3.52 4.05 -11.42
N CYS A 58 -3.43 2.76 -11.10
CA CYS A 58 -4.37 2.11 -10.17
C CYS A 58 -4.29 2.73 -8.76
N PHE A 59 -3.07 3.01 -8.29
CA PHE A 59 -2.81 3.66 -7.02
C PHE A 59 -3.40 5.06 -6.94
N ALA A 60 -3.06 5.93 -7.90
CA ALA A 60 -3.53 7.32 -7.94
C ALA A 60 -5.06 7.40 -8.01
N ASN A 61 -5.70 6.57 -8.86
CA ASN A 61 -7.15 6.53 -9.00
C ASN A 61 -7.86 6.11 -7.70
N LYS A 62 -7.28 5.17 -6.95
CA LYS A 62 -7.86 4.73 -5.69
C LYS A 62 -7.75 5.80 -4.61
N ILE A 63 -6.61 6.48 -4.52
CA ILE A 63 -6.42 7.61 -3.60
C ILE A 63 -7.44 8.70 -3.92
N ALA A 64 -7.51 9.14 -5.17
CA ALA A 64 -8.48 10.14 -5.60
C ALA A 64 -9.92 9.74 -5.23
N LYS A 65 -10.29 8.46 -5.42
CA LYS A 65 -11.61 7.94 -5.06
C LYS A 65 -11.86 7.90 -3.56
N ASN A 66 -10.85 7.59 -2.75
CA ASN A 66 -10.97 7.59 -1.29
C ASN A 66 -11.09 9.03 -0.75
N GLU A 67 -10.27 9.95 -1.25
CA GLU A 67 -10.35 11.36 -0.89
C GLU A 67 -11.72 11.96 -1.24
N LEU A 68 -12.21 11.74 -2.47
CA LEU A 68 -13.55 12.20 -2.88
C LEU A 68 -14.67 11.64 -1.98
N LYS A 69 -14.57 10.38 -1.54
CA LYS A 69 -15.53 9.79 -0.60
C LYS A 69 -15.47 10.45 0.78
N ASN A 70 -14.29 10.84 1.23
CA ASN A 70 -14.09 11.49 2.52
C ASN A 70 -14.64 12.93 2.51
N TYR A 71 -14.40 13.68 1.42
CA TYR A 71 -15.00 15.02 1.20
C TYR A 71 -16.54 14.96 1.16
N GLY A 72 -17.13 14.00 0.44
CA GLY A 72 -18.59 13.86 0.40
C GLY A 72 -19.23 13.40 1.72
N ARG A 73 -18.43 12.94 2.70
CA ARG A 73 -18.88 12.57 4.04
C ARG A 73 -18.88 13.75 5.00
N SER A 74 -17.96 14.70 4.85
CA SER A 74 -17.90 15.91 5.70
C SER A 74 -19.06 16.88 5.42
N GLU A 75 -19.62 16.86 4.21
CA GLU A 75 -20.78 17.71 3.87
C GLU A 75 -22.10 17.18 4.43
N LYS A 76 -22.23 15.87 4.65
CA LYS A 76 -23.47 15.25 5.18
C LYS A 76 -23.56 15.22 6.71
N SER A 77 -22.53 15.64 7.42
CA SER A 77 -22.51 15.71 8.89
C SER A 77 -22.83 17.10 9.44
N ASN A 78 -23.14 18.07 8.57
CA ASN A 78 -23.50 19.44 8.93
C ASN A 78 -24.98 19.79 8.69
N ASP A 79 -25.83 18.80 8.38
CA ASP A 79 -27.30 18.93 8.31
C ASP A 79 -27.98 18.19 9.47
#